data_AF-A0A7S2SU34-F1
#
_entry.id   AF-A0A7S2SU34-F1
#
_cell.length_a   1.000
_cell.length_b   1.000
_cell.length_c   1.000
_cell.angle_alpha   90.00
_cell.angle_beta   90.00
_cell.angle_gamma   90.00
#
_symmetry.space_group_name_H-M   'P 1'
#
loop_
_entity.id
_entity.type
_entity.pdbx_description
1 polymer ?
#
loop_
_entity_poly.entity_id
_entity_poly.type
_entity_poly.pdbx_seq_one_letter_code
_entity_poly.pdbx_strand_id
1 'polypeptide(L)'
;GRSGQGANAYSLYFSLEKGWLLLGTDIIERHHVAVGTVTIDGDAACLGPTPMRHLLYNIIGFDTVAMNWMIAISQGHGYLYSSSSHELYNLNYAREFVASREDVGKFVGYKLGVICTTLFLFFVTTTLVSFTLRETQERMLKFTLILQHHVRHRMSYVALIISHLVDSLVYVPLMVGILFFLFEFFSDQLLAFMVLSVVWICEVYSVISVRTTESIQLFPRLFLLYFTLFHVYFFSYPFAFSHLALLSTVTLLCHGMLFFWDRFEVPGYQDGTISQNRPRAVPIGTSLHGAVGVSSRSHTVGESVGTDWMRSLSHSALPRGPAFQRRVSRTFGPIDEDRVRGYSEPASSTVWDDL
;
A
#
# COMPACT_ATOMS: atom_id res chain seq x y z
N GLY A 1 15.75 -34.04 -30.66
CA GLY A 1 17.20 -34.26 -30.57
C GLY A 1 17.81 -33.14 -29.74
N ARG A 2 18.62 -33.49 -28.74
CA ARG A 2 19.27 -32.56 -27.79
C ARG A 2 20.39 -31.76 -28.48
N SER A 3 20.31 -30.43 -28.44
CA SER A 3 21.48 -29.53 -28.50
C SER A 3 21.06 -28.12 -28.04
N GLY A 4 21.63 -27.64 -26.94
CA GLY A 4 21.48 -26.26 -26.49
C GLY A 4 20.95 -26.08 -25.06
N GLN A 5 21.65 -26.62 -24.05
CA GLN A 5 21.56 -26.10 -22.70
C GLN A 5 22.18 -24.69 -22.69
N GLY A 6 21.37 -23.64 -22.54
CA GLY A 6 21.87 -22.27 -22.47
C GLY A 6 20.87 -21.15 -22.76
N ALA A 7 19.59 -21.30 -22.41
CA ALA A 7 18.64 -20.19 -22.25
C ALA A 7 17.45 -20.72 -21.46
N ASN A 8 16.96 -19.96 -20.47
CA ASN A 8 15.80 -20.33 -19.67
C ASN A 8 14.55 -20.41 -20.57
N ALA A 9 14.27 -21.59 -21.13
CA ALA A 9 13.10 -21.81 -21.96
C ALA A 9 11.85 -21.74 -21.07
N TYR A 10 11.07 -20.68 -21.24
CA TYR A 10 9.85 -20.43 -20.50
C TYR A 10 8.67 -21.06 -21.25
N SER A 11 8.01 -22.05 -20.65
CA SER A 11 6.90 -22.78 -21.28
C SER A 11 5.61 -22.55 -20.51
N LEU A 12 4.59 -22.06 -21.22
CA LEU A 12 3.24 -21.85 -20.71
C LEU A 12 2.26 -22.71 -21.51
N TYR A 13 1.33 -23.36 -20.81
CA TYR A 13 0.29 -24.19 -21.41
C TYR A 13 -1.06 -23.57 -21.11
N PHE A 14 -1.88 -23.36 -22.14
CA PHE A 14 -3.22 -22.82 -22.00
C PHE A 14 -4.27 -23.82 -22.46
N SER A 15 -5.39 -23.88 -21.76
CA SER A 15 -6.56 -24.67 -22.13
C SER A 15 -7.83 -24.04 -21.55
N LEU A 16 -8.95 -24.17 -22.26
CA LEU A 16 -10.27 -23.78 -21.73
C LEU A 16 -10.70 -24.69 -20.57
N GLU A 17 -10.36 -25.99 -20.65
CA GLU A 17 -10.68 -26.97 -19.62
C GLU A 17 -9.45 -27.34 -18.81
N LYS A 18 -9.59 -27.34 -17.49
CA LYS A 18 -8.51 -27.67 -16.54
C LYS A 18 -7.95 -29.08 -16.75
N GLY A 19 -8.81 -30.02 -17.15
CA GLY A 19 -8.44 -31.43 -17.31
C GLY A 19 -7.29 -31.65 -18.31
N TRP A 20 -7.29 -30.91 -19.43
CA TRP A 20 -6.26 -31.06 -20.46
C TRP A 20 -4.85 -30.65 -20.01
N LEU A 21 -4.75 -29.70 -19.06
CA LEU A 21 -3.45 -29.24 -18.53
C LEU A 21 -2.84 -30.19 -17.52
N LEU A 22 -3.64 -31.09 -16.95
CA LEU A 22 -3.21 -32.09 -15.97
C LEU A 22 -2.85 -33.44 -16.61
N LEU A 23 -3.07 -33.58 -17.93
CA LEU A 23 -2.75 -34.82 -18.64
C LEU A 23 -1.23 -34.97 -18.80
N GLY A 24 -0.72 -36.17 -18.52
CA GLY A 24 0.65 -36.53 -18.82
C GLY A 24 0.92 -36.58 -20.33
N THR A 25 2.16 -36.29 -20.73
CA THR A 25 2.60 -36.29 -22.15
C THR A 25 2.26 -37.60 -22.87
N ASP A 26 2.35 -38.73 -22.18
CA ASP A 26 2.05 -40.06 -22.73
C ASP A 26 0.57 -40.21 -23.13
N ILE A 27 -0.33 -39.54 -22.41
CA ILE A 27 -1.78 -39.59 -22.66
C ILE A 27 -2.13 -38.64 -23.80
N ILE A 28 -1.49 -37.47 -23.85
CA ILE A 28 -1.63 -36.50 -24.95
C ILE A 28 -1.25 -37.16 -26.28
N GLU A 29 -0.14 -37.88 -26.31
CA GLU A 29 0.33 -38.61 -27.50
C GLU A 29 -0.59 -39.78 -27.87
N ARG A 30 -1.02 -40.59 -26.88
CA ARG A 30 -1.93 -41.72 -27.13
C ARG A 30 -3.32 -41.31 -27.63
N HIS A 31 -3.81 -40.15 -27.20
CA HIS A 31 -5.14 -39.66 -27.58
C HIS A 31 -5.11 -38.64 -28.73
N HIS A 32 -3.95 -38.41 -29.36
CA HIS A 32 -3.80 -37.47 -30.48
C HIS A 32 -4.42 -36.10 -30.22
N VAL A 33 -4.21 -35.56 -29.01
CA VAL A 33 -4.74 -34.24 -28.65
C VAL A 33 -4.02 -33.17 -29.49
N ALA A 34 -4.79 -32.30 -30.15
CA ALA A 34 -4.23 -31.24 -30.98
C ALA A 34 -3.57 -30.16 -30.10
N VAL A 35 -2.26 -30.00 -30.24
CA VAL A 35 -1.46 -28.98 -29.53
C VAL A 35 -0.92 -27.98 -30.53
N GLY A 36 -1.30 -26.70 -30.37
CA GLY A 36 -0.69 -25.59 -31.09
C GLY A 36 0.51 -25.05 -30.31
N THR A 37 1.69 -25.00 -30.92
CA THR A 37 2.89 -24.43 -30.29
C THR A 37 3.21 -23.07 -30.91
N VAL A 38 3.30 -22.05 -30.07
CA VAL A 38 3.74 -20.71 -30.45
C VAL A 38 5.05 -20.43 -29.72
N THR A 39 6.07 -20.01 -30.47
CA THR A 39 7.37 -19.63 -29.91
C THR A 39 7.55 -18.13 -30.09
N ILE A 40 7.88 -17.44 -29.00
CA ILE A 40 8.08 -15.99 -28.98
C ILE A 40 9.51 -15.75 -28.51
N ASP A 41 10.26 -14.95 -29.27
CA ASP A 41 11.60 -14.54 -28.90
C ASP A 41 11.53 -13.49 -27.77
N GLY A 42 12.36 -13.66 -26.73
CA GLY A 42 12.39 -12.78 -25.56
C GLY A 42 12.89 -11.37 -25.87
N ASP A 43 13.59 -11.21 -26.99
CA ASP A 43 14.07 -9.92 -27.49
C ASP A 43 13.14 -9.27 -28.51
N ALA A 44 11.96 -9.86 -28.79
CA ALA A 44 11.02 -9.33 -29.76
C ALA A 44 10.55 -7.90 -29.41
N ALA A 45 10.39 -7.06 -30.44
CA ALA A 45 9.96 -5.66 -30.27
C ALA A 45 8.54 -5.53 -29.69
N CYS A 46 7.69 -6.55 -29.83
CA CYS A 46 6.33 -6.57 -29.29
C CYS A 46 6.28 -6.58 -27.74
N LEU A 47 7.38 -6.94 -27.07
CA LEU A 47 7.49 -6.93 -25.60
C LEU A 47 7.80 -5.53 -25.04
N GLY A 48 7.99 -4.54 -25.92
CA GLY A 48 8.18 -3.14 -25.55
C GLY A 48 9.64 -2.67 -25.62
N PRO A 49 9.90 -1.44 -25.17
CA PRO A 49 11.23 -0.84 -25.25
C PRO A 49 12.26 -1.58 -24.39
N THR A 50 13.55 -1.42 -24.70
CA THR A 50 14.66 -2.11 -24.02
C THR A 50 14.63 -2.06 -22.48
N PRO A 51 14.36 -0.92 -21.79
CA PRO A 51 14.26 -0.91 -20.33
C PRO A 51 13.09 -1.76 -19.80
N MET A 52 11.97 -1.81 -20.52
CA MET A 52 10.83 -2.65 -20.15
C MET A 52 11.18 -4.13 -20.32
N ARG A 53 11.81 -4.52 -21.43
CA ARG A 53 12.29 -5.90 -21.63
C ARG A 53 13.26 -6.35 -20.54
N HIS A 54 14.16 -5.46 -20.11
CA HIS A 54 15.09 -5.75 -19.02
C HIS A 54 14.36 -5.97 -17.69
N LEU A 55 13.34 -5.15 -17.39
CA LEU A 55 12.49 -5.27 -16.21
C LEU A 55 11.67 -6.58 -16.24
N LEU A 56 11.13 -6.97 -17.40
CA LEU A 56 10.43 -8.24 -17.58
C LEU A 56 11.36 -9.42 -17.34
N TYR A 57 12.56 -9.41 -17.92
CA TYR A 57 13.50 -10.53 -17.83
C TYR A 57 14.05 -10.73 -16.41
N ASN A 58 14.33 -9.65 -15.67
CA ASN A 58 15.02 -9.74 -14.37
C ASN A 58 14.13 -9.63 -13.14
N ILE A 59 13.00 -8.94 -13.23
CA ILE A 59 12.23 -8.53 -12.03
C ILE A 59 10.82 -9.09 -12.04
N ILE A 60 10.10 -8.99 -13.16
CA ILE A 60 8.66 -9.33 -13.20
C ILE A 60 8.41 -10.77 -13.63
N GLY A 61 9.12 -11.23 -14.67
CA GLY A 61 8.76 -12.43 -15.41
C GLY A 61 7.76 -12.17 -16.56
N PHE A 62 7.65 -13.14 -17.47
CA PHE A 62 6.77 -13.07 -18.64
C PHE A 62 5.33 -13.54 -18.37
N ASP A 63 5.08 -14.16 -17.21
CA ASP A 63 3.79 -14.71 -16.79
C ASP A 63 2.64 -13.70 -16.86
N THR A 64 2.82 -12.55 -16.22
CA THR A 64 1.78 -11.52 -16.15
C THR A 64 1.41 -11.03 -17.54
N VAL A 65 2.39 -10.89 -18.44
CA VAL A 65 2.14 -10.45 -19.83
C VAL A 65 1.36 -11.52 -20.59
N ALA A 66 1.81 -12.76 -20.52
CA ALA A 66 1.16 -13.88 -21.19
C ALA A 66 -0.27 -14.11 -20.69
N MET A 67 -0.50 -14.03 -19.38
CA MET A 67 -1.86 -14.11 -18.81
C MET A 67 -2.77 -13.00 -19.34
N ASN A 68 -2.29 -11.75 -19.37
CA ASN A 68 -3.08 -10.63 -19.90
C ASN A 68 -3.41 -10.80 -21.39
N TRP A 69 -2.48 -11.31 -22.20
CA TRP A 69 -2.76 -11.67 -23.60
C TRP A 69 -3.79 -12.78 -23.71
N MET A 70 -3.65 -13.85 -22.92
CA MET A 70 -4.61 -14.95 -22.94
C MET A 70 -6.00 -14.52 -22.50
N ILE A 71 -6.12 -13.66 -21.47
CA ILE A 71 -7.41 -13.10 -21.01
C ILE A 71 -8.07 -12.29 -22.13
N ALA A 72 -7.29 -11.50 -22.88
CA ALA A 72 -7.79 -10.71 -23.99
C ALA A 72 -8.34 -11.60 -25.12
N ILE A 73 -7.64 -12.69 -25.44
CA ILE A 73 -8.04 -13.63 -26.50
C ILE A 73 -9.24 -14.49 -26.07
N SER A 74 -9.23 -14.99 -24.83
CA SER A 74 -10.23 -15.94 -24.34
C SER A 74 -11.43 -15.29 -23.64
N GLN A 75 -11.53 -13.96 -23.63
CA GLN A 75 -12.57 -13.20 -22.92
C GLN A 75 -12.63 -13.56 -21.41
N GLY A 76 -11.46 -13.85 -20.82
CA GLY A 76 -11.36 -14.27 -19.42
C GLY A 76 -11.79 -15.71 -19.15
N HIS A 77 -11.85 -16.58 -20.16
CA HIS A 77 -12.12 -18.02 -19.97
C HIS A 77 -10.84 -18.86 -20.01
N GLY A 78 -10.78 -19.89 -19.17
CA GLY A 78 -9.76 -20.94 -19.24
C GLY A 78 -8.73 -20.92 -18.11
N TYR A 79 -7.68 -21.71 -18.31
CA TYR A 79 -6.65 -22.00 -17.35
C TYR A 79 -5.27 -21.91 -18.01
N LEU A 80 -4.28 -21.48 -17.24
CA LEU A 80 -2.90 -21.36 -17.69
C LEU A 80 -1.99 -22.06 -16.70
N TYR A 81 -1.13 -22.95 -17.19
CA TYR A 81 -0.16 -23.67 -16.39
C TYR A 81 1.24 -23.23 -16.79
N SER A 82 2.02 -22.76 -15.81
CA SER A 82 3.42 -22.44 -16.00
C SER A 82 4.30 -23.64 -15.67
N SER A 83 5.17 -24.01 -16.60
CA SER A 83 6.18 -25.04 -16.36
C SER A 83 7.29 -24.59 -15.41
N SER A 84 7.47 -23.28 -15.21
CA SER A 84 8.57 -22.73 -14.41
C SER A 84 8.16 -22.53 -12.95
N SER A 85 6.97 -21.99 -12.70
CA SER A 85 6.45 -21.82 -11.34
C SER A 85 5.72 -23.05 -10.81
N HIS A 86 5.37 -24.00 -11.70
CA HIS A 86 4.50 -25.14 -11.41
C HIS A 86 3.11 -24.74 -10.87
N GLU A 87 2.69 -23.50 -11.12
CA GLU A 87 1.39 -22.99 -10.68
C GLU A 87 0.35 -23.05 -11.80
N LEU A 88 -0.89 -23.32 -11.41
CA LEU A 88 -2.06 -23.29 -12.27
C LEU A 88 -2.87 -22.02 -12.00
N TYR A 89 -2.89 -21.12 -12.96
CA TYR A 89 -3.64 -19.88 -12.93
C TYR A 89 -5.03 -20.09 -13.53
N ASN A 90 -6.06 -19.68 -12.79
CA ASN A 90 -7.45 -19.76 -13.22
C ASN A 90 -7.91 -18.42 -13.81
N LEU A 91 -7.91 -18.29 -15.13
CA LEU A 91 -8.20 -17.03 -15.81
C LEU A 91 -9.68 -16.62 -15.68
N ASN A 92 -10.56 -17.54 -15.25
CA ASN A 92 -11.99 -17.27 -15.02
C ASN A 92 -12.24 -16.16 -13.99
N TYR A 93 -11.28 -15.85 -13.10
CA TYR A 93 -11.38 -14.69 -12.20
C TYR A 93 -11.41 -13.36 -12.96
N ALA A 94 -10.85 -13.28 -14.17
CA ALA A 94 -10.92 -12.08 -15.01
C ALA A 94 -12.29 -11.87 -15.66
N ARG A 95 -13.21 -12.85 -15.59
CA ARG A 95 -14.51 -12.77 -16.26
C ARG A 95 -15.36 -11.64 -15.75
N GLU A 96 -15.43 -11.44 -14.43
CA GLU A 96 -16.21 -10.33 -13.85
C GLU A 96 -15.64 -8.97 -14.27
N PHE A 97 -14.32 -8.87 -14.36
CA PHE A 97 -13.63 -7.70 -14.90
C PHE A 97 -13.97 -7.46 -16.38
N VAL A 98 -13.89 -8.49 -17.23
CA VAL A 98 -14.22 -8.37 -18.66
C VAL A 98 -15.69 -8.00 -18.85
N ALA A 99 -16.60 -8.67 -18.14
CA ALA A 99 -18.04 -8.39 -18.18
C ALA A 99 -18.38 -6.98 -17.65
N SER A 100 -17.59 -6.44 -16.72
CA SER A 100 -17.78 -5.08 -16.22
C SER A 100 -17.53 -4.01 -17.30
N ARG A 101 -16.82 -4.32 -18.39
CA ARG A 101 -16.56 -3.37 -19.49
C ARG A 101 -17.73 -3.22 -20.46
N GLU A 102 -18.65 -4.18 -20.50
CA GLU A 102 -19.74 -4.20 -21.47
C GLU A 102 -20.88 -3.24 -21.13
N ASP A 103 -21.09 -2.97 -19.83
CA ASP A 103 -22.21 -2.14 -19.34
C ASP A 103 -21.72 -1.18 -18.24
N VAL A 104 -22.04 0.10 -18.40
CA VAL A 104 -21.70 1.16 -17.44
C VAL A 104 -22.30 0.87 -16.06
N GLY A 105 -23.50 0.28 -15.99
CA GLY A 105 -24.13 -0.09 -14.72
C GLY A 105 -23.30 -1.14 -13.96
N LYS A 106 -22.86 -2.18 -14.67
CA LYS A 106 -21.99 -3.22 -14.13
C LYS A 106 -20.59 -2.68 -13.79
N PHE A 107 -20.05 -1.79 -14.62
CA PHE A 107 -18.79 -1.11 -14.35
C PHE A 107 -18.81 -0.35 -13.03
N VAL A 108 -19.84 0.49 -12.82
CA VAL A 108 -19.99 1.28 -11.60
C VAL A 108 -20.22 0.37 -10.39
N GLY A 109 -21.07 -0.66 -10.52
CA GLY A 109 -21.30 -1.64 -9.45
C GLY A 109 -20.02 -2.36 -9.03
N TYR A 110 -19.24 -2.84 -10.00
CA TYR A 110 -17.95 -3.49 -9.76
C TYR A 110 -16.95 -2.55 -9.07
N LYS A 111 -16.80 -1.32 -9.58
CA LYS A 111 -15.91 -0.31 -8.98
C LYS A 111 -16.33 0.10 -7.58
N LEU A 112 -17.63 0.20 -7.31
CA LEU A 112 -18.16 0.47 -5.98
C LEU A 112 -17.85 -0.70 -5.03
N GLY A 113 -18.01 -1.94 -5.48
CA GLY A 113 -17.59 -3.13 -4.73
C GLY A 113 -16.10 -3.09 -4.37
N VAL A 114 -15.25 -2.75 -5.34
CA VAL A 114 -13.79 -2.59 -5.14
C VAL A 114 -13.49 -1.52 -4.08
N ILE A 115 -14.15 -0.37 -4.12
CA ILE A 115 -13.97 0.70 -3.13
C ILE A 115 -14.42 0.22 -1.75
N CYS A 116 -15.58 -0.43 -1.64
CA CYS A 116 -16.08 -0.98 -0.38
C CYS A 116 -15.11 -2.00 0.24
N THR A 117 -14.62 -2.95 -0.56
CA THR A 117 -13.61 -3.94 -0.13
C THR A 117 -12.32 -3.25 0.31
N THR A 118 -11.86 -2.25 -0.44
CA THR A 118 -10.66 -1.47 -0.10
C THR A 118 -10.80 -0.74 1.23
N LEU A 119 -11.95 -0.08 1.46
CA LEU A 119 -12.22 0.62 2.72
C LEU A 119 -12.33 -0.35 3.89
N PHE A 120 -12.97 -1.49 3.70
CA PHE A 120 -13.07 -2.55 4.71
C PHE A 120 -11.67 -3.07 5.09
N LEU A 121 -10.85 -3.43 4.10
CA LEU A 121 -9.49 -3.90 4.34
C LEU A 121 -8.62 -2.83 5.00
N PHE A 122 -8.69 -1.59 4.53
CA PHE A 122 -7.99 -0.48 5.17
C PHE A 122 -8.39 -0.36 6.64
N PHE A 123 -9.69 -0.34 6.92
CA PHE A 123 -10.21 -0.18 8.28
C PHE A 123 -9.76 -1.33 9.19
N VAL A 124 -9.96 -2.58 8.76
CA VAL A 124 -9.60 -3.77 9.55
C VAL A 124 -8.09 -3.84 9.77
N THR A 125 -7.30 -3.77 8.71
CA THR A 125 -5.84 -3.90 8.81
C THR A 125 -5.23 -2.76 9.62
N THR A 126 -5.62 -1.50 9.34
CA THR A 126 -5.07 -0.34 10.07
C THR A 126 -5.48 -0.36 11.53
N THR A 127 -6.73 -0.72 11.85
CA THR A 127 -7.21 -0.79 13.25
C THR A 127 -6.48 -1.88 14.02
N LEU A 128 -6.31 -3.07 13.43
CA LEU A 128 -5.63 -4.18 14.09
C LEU A 128 -4.13 -3.90 14.29
N VAL A 129 -3.45 -3.30 13.30
CA VAL A 129 -2.05 -2.88 13.43
C VAL A 129 -1.92 -1.76 14.47
N SER A 130 -2.76 -0.74 14.41
CA SER A 130 -2.77 0.38 15.37
C SER A 130 -3.02 -0.08 16.79
N PHE A 131 -3.99 -0.98 16.99
CA PHE A 131 -4.27 -1.59 18.28
C PHE A 131 -3.06 -2.35 18.81
N THR A 132 -2.43 -3.17 17.96
CA THR A 132 -1.27 -3.95 18.38
C THR A 132 -0.09 -3.05 18.73
N LEU A 133 0.17 -2.00 17.96
CA LEU A 133 1.23 -1.03 18.26
C LEU A 133 0.95 -0.27 19.56
N ARG A 134 -0.29 0.17 19.78
CA ARG A 134 -0.65 0.88 21.01
C ARG A 134 -0.49 -0.01 22.25
N GLU A 135 -1.01 -1.24 22.18
CA GLU A 135 -0.90 -2.21 23.27
C GLU A 135 0.56 -2.60 23.54
N THR A 136 1.35 -2.85 22.50
CA THR A 136 2.79 -3.17 22.65
C THR A 136 3.56 -2.00 23.27
N GLN A 137 3.25 -0.76 22.90
CA GLN A 137 3.85 0.43 23.51
C GLN A 137 3.49 0.59 24.99
N GLU A 138 2.21 0.45 25.34
CA GLU A 138 1.77 0.56 26.73
C GLU A 138 2.44 -0.50 27.61
N ARG A 139 2.51 -1.74 27.11
CA ARG A 139 3.16 -2.84 27.84
C ARG A 139 4.67 -2.66 27.93
N MET A 140 5.33 -2.24 26.86
CA MET A 140 6.78 -1.99 26.85
C MET A 140 7.16 -0.86 27.81
N LEU A 141 6.34 0.20 27.90
CA LEU A 141 6.55 1.30 28.82
C LEU A 141 6.40 0.86 30.28
N LYS A 142 5.33 0.11 30.60
CA LYS A 142 5.14 -0.48 31.95
C LYS A 142 6.30 -1.41 32.32
N PHE A 143 6.72 -2.29 31.40
CA PHE A 143 7.86 -3.18 31.60
C PHE A 143 9.14 -2.40 31.90
N THR A 144 9.44 -1.36 31.11
CA THR A 144 10.63 -0.53 31.28
C THR A 144 10.64 0.17 32.65
N LEU A 145 9.50 0.72 33.08
CA LEU A 145 9.38 1.37 34.40
C LEU A 145 9.60 0.39 35.55
N ILE A 146 8.97 -0.79 35.50
CA ILE A 146 9.09 -1.81 36.55
C ILE A 146 10.52 -2.38 36.57
N LEU A 147 11.12 -2.60 35.40
CA LEU A 147 12.50 -3.07 35.26
C LEU A 147 13.47 -2.06 35.87
N GLN A 148 13.33 -0.77 35.56
CA GLN A 148 14.19 0.27 36.12
C GLN A 148 14.09 0.34 37.65
N HIS A 149 12.89 0.14 38.20
CA HIS A 149 12.69 0.04 39.64
C HIS A 149 13.41 -1.17 40.24
N HIS A 150 13.27 -2.36 39.65
CA HIS A 150 13.93 -3.59 40.13
C HIS A 150 15.45 -3.50 40.05
N VAL A 151 15.99 -2.94 38.96
CA VAL A 151 17.43 -2.71 38.80
C VAL A 151 17.95 -1.74 39.85
N ARG A 152 17.23 -0.64 40.12
CA ARG A 152 17.62 0.33 41.16
C ARG A 152 17.61 -0.27 42.57
N HIS A 153 16.68 -1.18 42.86
CA HIS A 153 16.55 -1.79 44.19
C HIS A 153 17.23 -3.18 44.30
N ARG A 154 18.01 -3.59 43.28
CA ARG A 154 18.69 -4.90 43.20
C ARG A 154 17.77 -6.11 43.46
N MET A 155 16.53 -6.05 43.01
CA MET A 155 15.58 -7.16 43.08
C MET A 155 15.75 -8.11 41.88
N SER A 156 15.23 -9.33 41.99
CA SER A 156 15.27 -10.31 40.90
C SER A 156 14.42 -9.85 39.71
N TYR A 157 15.03 -9.75 38.53
CA TYR A 157 14.36 -9.30 37.30
C TYR A 157 13.87 -10.44 36.41
N VAL A 158 14.27 -11.69 36.68
CA VAL A 158 13.97 -12.87 35.85
C VAL A 158 12.47 -13.17 35.80
N ALA A 159 11.78 -13.14 36.96
CA ALA A 159 10.34 -13.42 37.03
C ALA A 159 9.51 -12.39 36.23
N LEU A 160 9.93 -11.12 36.25
CA LEU A 160 9.31 -10.02 35.52
C LEU A 160 9.46 -10.18 34.00
N ILE A 161 10.65 -10.61 33.54
CA ILE A 161 10.88 -10.86 32.10
C ILE A 161 10.00 -12.01 31.64
N ILE A 162 9.93 -13.11 32.40
CA ILE A 162 9.11 -14.28 32.03
C ILE A 162 7.63 -13.91 31.98
N SER A 163 7.10 -13.18 32.97
CA SER A 163 5.69 -12.75 32.94
C SER A 163 5.40 -11.85 31.74
N HIS A 164 6.31 -10.92 31.42
CA HIS A 164 6.16 -10.03 30.26
C HIS A 164 6.20 -10.79 28.92
N LEU A 165 7.06 -11.81 28.81
CA LEU A 165 7.13 -12.67 27.63
C LEU A 165 5.82 -13.47 27.44
N VAL A 166 5.28 -14.05 28.51
CA VAL A 166 4.02 -14.79 28.47
C VAL A 166 2.86 -13.88 28.07
N ASP A 167 2.78 -12.68 28.66
CA ASP A 167 1.76 -11.69 28.30
C ASP A 167 1.88 -11.23 26.84
N SER A 168 3.11 -11.17 26.30
CA SER A 168 3.37 -10.77 24.91
C SER A 168 3.14 -11.90 23.90
N LEU A 169 3.05 -13.15 24.35
CA LEU A 169 2.82 -14.30 23.47
C LEU A 169 1.46 -14.21 22.75
N VAL A 170 0.47 -13.52 23.35
CA VAL A 170 -0.86 -13.29 22.75
C VAL A 170 -0.80 -12.52 21.42
N TYR A 171 0.29 -11.79 21.16
CA TYR A 171 0.48 -11.05 19.92
C TYR A 171 0.86 -11.94 18.74
N VAL A 172 1.48 -13.09 18.99
CA VAL A 172 1.87 -14.01 17.92
C VAL A 172 0.63 -14.55 17.20
N PRO A 173 -0.38 -15.13 17.89
CA PRO A 173 -1.63 -15.54 17.25
C PRO A 173 -2.39 -14.37 16.60
N LEU A 174 -2.34 -13.17 17.18
CA LEU A 174 -3.03 -12.01 16.63
C LEU A 174 -2.40 -11.58 15.28
N MET A 175 -1.07 -11.48 15.22
CA MET A 175 -0.34 -11.17 13.99
C MET A 175 -0.52 -12.25 12.93
N VAL A 176 -0.43 -13.51 13.34
CA VAL A 176 -0.71 -14.66 12.46
C VAL A 176 -2.15 -14.61 11.95
N GLY A 177 -3.13 -14.24 12.78
CA GLY A 177 -4.53 -14.09 12.38
C GLY A 177 -4.75 -12.98 11.35
N ILE A 178 -4.12 -11.81 11.51
CA ILE A 178 -4.16 -10.74 10.49
C ILE A 178 -3.54 -11.23 9.18
N LEU A 179 -2.43 -11.97 9.25
CA LEU A 179 -1.75 -12.47 8.07
C LEU A 179 -2.59 -13.51 7.33
N PHE A 180 -3.20 -14.47 8.03
CA PHE A 180 -4.13 -15.43 7.43
C PHE A 180 -5.35 -14.75 6.82
N PHE A 181 -5.91 -13.74 7.49
CA PHE A 181 -6.97 -12.93 6.92
C PHE A 181 -6.52 -12.28 5.60
N LEU A 182 -5.33 -11.68 5.54
CA LEU A 182 -4.81 -11.07 4.31
C LEU A 182 -4.48 -12.10 3.21
N PHE A 183 -4.03 -13.31 3.55
CA PHE A 183 -3.76 -14.36 2.57
C PHE A 183 -5.01 -14.75 1.78
N GLU A 184 -6.17 -14.78 2.45
CA GLU A 184 -7.45 -15.04 1.78
C GLU A 184 -7.79 -13.95 0.75
N PHE A 185 -7.43 -12.69 1.00
CA PHE A 185 -7.76 -11.57 0.11
C PHE A 185 -6.77 -11.39 -1.05
N PHE A 186 -5.48 -11.59 -0.83
CA PHE A 186 -4.46 -11.29 -1.85
C PHE A 186 -4.13 -12.48 -2.74
N SER A 187 -4.55 -13.72 -2.40
CA SER A 187 -4.19 -15.00 -3.06
C SER A 187 -2.68 -15.32 -3.06
N ASP A 188 -1.82 -14.31 -3.26
CA ASP A 188 -0.38 -14.33 -3.11
C ASP A 188 0.02 -13.98 -1.67
N GLN A 189 0.65 -14.95 -0.99
CA GLN A 189 1.12 -14.83 0.38
C GLN A 189 2.24 -13.80 0.54
N LEU A 190 3.15 -13.70 -0.43
CA LEU A 190 4.26 -12.76 -0.37
C LEU A 190 3.75 -11.33 -0.53
N LEU A 191 2.83 -11.11 -1.46
CA LEU A 191 2.19 -9.82 -1.64
C LEU A 191 1.44 -9.37 -0.37
N ALA A 192 0.64 -10.25 0.24
CA ALA A 192 -0.06 -9.98 1.49
C ALA A 192 0.91 -9.58 2.62
N PHE A 193 2.01 -10.31 2.77
CA PHE A 193 3.04 -10.03 3.76
C PHE A 193 3.70 -8.66 3.52
N MET A 194 3.99 -8.33 2.25
CA MET A 194 4.55 -7.02 1.88
C MET A 194 3.57 -5.89 2.18
N VAL A 195 2.29 -6.04 1.85
CA VAL A 195 1.25 -5.05 2.18
C VAL A 195 1.14 -4.84 3.69
N LEU A 196 1.10 -5.92 4.48
CA LEU A 196 1.08 -5.83 5.95
C LEU A 196 2.33 -5.10 6.49
N SER A 197 3.51 -5.41 5.94
CA SER A 197 4.77 -4.77 6.32
C SER A 197 4.76 -3.26 6.04
N VAL A 198 4.20 -2.85 4.91
CA VAL A 198 4.05 -1.43 4.56
C VAL A 198 3.13 -0.71 5.53
N VAL A 199 1.97 -1.29 5.86
CA VAL A 199 1.04 -0.72 6.86
C VAL A 199 1.75 -0.61 8.21
N TRP A 200 2.49 -1.64 8.61
CA TRP A 200 3.27 -1.64 9.85
C TRP A 200 4.30 -0.52 9.89
N ILE A 201 5.12 -0.37 8.85
CA ILE A 201 6.14 0.69 8.78
C ILE A 201 5.47 2.07 8.81
N CYS A 202 4.35 2.24 8.10
CA CYS A 202 3.59 3.49 8.09
C CYS A 202 3.03 3.85 9.46
N GLU A 203 2.47 2.89 10.17
CA GLU A 203 1.96 3.11 11.51
C GLU A 203 3.08 3.37 12.52
N VAL A 204 4.19 2.62 12.46
CA VAL A 204 5.36 2.88 13.31
C VAL A 204 5.90 4.29 13.07
N TYR A 205 6.01 4.72 11.81
CA TYR A 205 6.38 6.09 11.47
C TYR A 205 5.37 7.11 12.01
N SER A 206 4.07 6.87 11.85
CA SER A 206 3.01 7.75 12.36
C SER A 206 3.12 7.95 13.88
N VAL A 207 3.39 6.88 14.63
CA VAL A 207 3.48 6.97 16.09
C VAL A 207 4.77 7.63 16.56
N ILE A 208 5.91 7.36 15.91
CA ILE A 208 7.21 7.88 16.34
C ILE A 208 7.42 9.33 15.88
N SER A 209 7.15 9.57 14.60
CA SER A 209 7.61 10.72 13.84
C SER A 209 6.59 11.84 13.73
N VAL A 210 5.30 11.53 13.63
CA VAL A 210 4.27 12.53 13.32
C VAL A 210 3.83 13.26 14.60
N ARG A 211 4.36 14.46 14.81
CA ARG A 211 4.16 15.25 16.04
C ARG A 211 3.71 16.68 15.79
N THR A 212 3.95 17.23 14.60
CA THR A 212 3.44 18.55 14.19
C THR A 212 1.95 18.52 13.84
N THR A 213 1.23 19.65 14.04
CA THR A 213 -0.21 19.73 13.73
C THR A 213 -0.51 19.46 12.26
N GLU A 214 0.31 19.99 11.35
CA GLU A 214 0.16 19.78 9.92
C GLU A 214 0.35 18.31 9.54
N SER A 215 1.38 17.65 10.07
CA SER A 215 1.63 16.24 9.78
C SER A 215 0.54 15.34 10.39
N ILE A 216 0.02 15.64 11.58
CA ILE A 216 -1.06 14.86 12.21
C ILE A 216 -2.34 14.89 11.37
N GLN A 217 -2.65 15.99 10.71
CA GLN A 217 -3.86 16.11 9.89
C GLN A 217 -3.68 15.55 8.48
N LEU A 218 -2.51 15.77 7.87
CA LEU A 218 -2.30 15.48 6.45
C LEU A 218 -1.70 14.09 6.19
N PHE A 219 -0.77 13.62 7.01
CA PHE A 219 -0.07 12.35 6.77
C PHE A 219 -1.02 11.15 6.72
N PRO A 220 -1.96 10.94 7.66
CA PRO A 220 -2.90 9.82 7.60
C PRO A 220 -3.80 9.84 6.36
N ARG A 221 -4.17 11.05 5.89
CA ARG A 221 -4.99 11.21 4.67
C ARG A 221 -4.21 10.83 3.41
N LEU A 222 -2.93 11.22 3.35
CA LEU A 222 -2.04 10.87 2.25
C LEU A 222 -1.74 9.37 2.24
N PHE A 223 -1.51 8.76 3.41
CA PHE A 223 -1.38 7.31 3.54
C PHE A 223 -2.64 6.58 3.04
N LEU A 224 -3.82 6.99 3.51
CA LEU A 224 -5.10 6.42 3.05
C LEU A 224 -5.28 6.55 1.53
N LEU A 225 -4.92 7.71 0.95
CA LEU A 225 -5.02 7.93 -0.49
C LEU A 225 -4.14 6.95 -1.27
N TYR A 226 -2.85 6.86 -0.95
CA TYR A 226 -1.92 5.96 -1.66
C TYR A 226 -2.26 4.50 -1.45
N PHE A 227 -2.64 4.11 -0.22
CA PHE A 227 -3.09 2.76 0.07
C PHE A 227 -4.35 2.41 -0.74
N THR A 228 -5.31 3.33 -0.81
CA THR A 228 -6.55 3.15 -1.57
C THR A 228 -6.27 3.04 -3.06
N LEU A 229 -5.40 3.88 -3.62
CA LEU A 229 -5.02 3.81 -5.04
C LEU A 229 -4.42 2.45 -5.40
N PHE A 230 -3.53 1.91 -4.55
CA PHE A 230 -2.97 0.58 -4.74
C PHE A 230 -4.04 -0.52 -4.71
N HIS A 231 -4.93 -0.53 -3.71
CA HIS A 231 -5.96 -1.57 -3.59
C HIS A 231 -7.02 -1.48 -4.69
N VAL A 232 -7.40 -0.25 -5.09
CA VAL A 232 -8.30 -0.05 -6.22
C VAL A 232 -7.67 -0.62 -7.48
N TYR A 233 -6.37 -0.41 -7.71
CA TYR A 233 -5.66 -1.03 -8.83
C TYR A 233 -5.65 -2.56 -8.70
N PHE A 234 -5.24 -3.09 -7.55
CA PHE A 234 -5.15 -4.54 -7.31
C PHE A 234 -6.49 -5.26 -7.55
N PHE A 235 -7.57 -4.80 -6.91
CA PHE A 235 -8.88 -5.46 -7.05
C PHE A 235 -9.58 -5.17 -8.36
N SER A 236 -9.24 -4.06 -9.04
CA SER A 236 -9.79 -3.78 -10.38
C SER A 236 -9.19 -4.66 -11.47
N TYR A 237 -8.00 -5.23 -11.24
CA TYR A 237 -7.24 -5.94 -12.26
C TYR A 237 -6.62 -7.22 -11.67
N PRO A 238 -7.33 -8.38 -11.73
CA PRO A 238 -6.95 -9.61 -11.03
C PRO A 238 -5.62 -10.23 -11.49
N PHE A 239 -5.11 -9.87 -12.68
CA PHE A 239 -3.83 -10.34 -13.23
C PHE A 239 -2.89 -9.17 -13.58
N ALA A 240 -2.95 -8.09 -12.82
CA ALA A 240 -2.10 -6.93 -13.00
C ALA A 240 -0.68 -7.10 -12.45
N PHE A 241 0.18 -6.12 -12.73
CA PHE A 241 1.52 -6.00 -12.16
C PHE A 241 1.48 -5.53 -10.70
N SER A 242 0.90 -6.36 -9.82
CA SER A 242 0.63 -6.06 -8.42
C SER A 242 1.89 -5.67 -7.63
N HIS A 243 2.99 -6.40 -7.80
CA HIS A 243 4.26 -6.09 -7.12
C HIS A 243 4.85 -4.74 -7.54
N LEU A 244 4.78 -4.37 -8.82
CA LEU A 244 5.27 -3.08 -9.29
C LEU A 244 4.39 -1.93 -8.78
N ALA A 245 3.07 -2.13 -8.79
CA ALA A 245 2.14 -1.17 -8.22
C ALA A 245 2.41 -0.96 -6.73
N LEU A 246 2.67 -2.04 -5.99
CA LEU A 246 3.06 -1.96 -4.59
C LEU A 246 4.41 -1.23 -4.43
N LEU A 247 5.42 -1.57 -5.22
CA LEU A 247 6.72 -0.91 -5.19
C LEU A 247 6.62 0.59 -5.47
N SER A 248 5.82 0.98 -6.46
CA SER A 248 5.52 2.40 -6.74
C SER A 248 4.82 3.06 -5.56
N THR A 249 3.92 2.36 -4.88
CA THR A 249 3.22 2.88 -3.71
C THR A 249 4.17 3.05 -2.52
N VAL A 250 5.05 2.07 -2.29
CA VAL A 250 6.08 2.12 -1.24
C VAL A 250 7.05 3.26 -1.48
N THR A 251 7.53 3.44 -2.71
CA THR A 251 8.45 4.54 -3.03
C THR A 251 7.80 5.91 -2.84
N LEU A 252 6.52 6.08 -3.22
CA LEU A 252 5.75 7.29 -2.94
C LEU A 252 5.53 7.52 -1.44
N LEU A 253 5.24 6.47 -0.68
CA LEU A 253 5.08 6.55 0.78
C LEU A 253 6.40 6.90 1.47
N CYS A 254 7.52 6.27 1.09
CA CYS A 254 8.84 6.60 1.60
C CYS A 254 9.23 8.04 1.28
N HIS A 255 8.97 8.49 0.04
CA HIS A 255 9.18 9.89 -0.34
C HIS A 255 8.32 10.83 0.53
N GLY A 256 7.05 10.49 0.75
CA GLY A 256 6.16 11.22 1.65
C GLY A 256 6.69 11.30 3.08
N MET A 257 7.12 10.17 3.66
CA MET A 257 7.72 10.11 5.00
C MET A 257 8.93 11.04 5.11
N LEU A 258 9.87 10.95 4.16
CA LEU A 258 11.05 11.81 4.15
C LEU A 258 10.68 13.29 3.97
N PHE A 259 9.71 13.61 3.11
CA PHE A 259 9.22 14.96 2.90
C PHE A 259 8.61 15.55 4.18
N PHE A 260 7.74 14.82 4.87
CA PHE A 260 7.13 15.31 6.11
C PHE A 260 8.17 15.47 7.22
N TRP A 261 9.12 14.53 7.30
CA TRP A 261 10.21 14.57 8.25
C TRP A 261 11.09 15.82 8.07
N ASP A 262 11.59 16.06 6.86
CA ASP A 262 12.47 17.19 6.54
C ASP A 262 11.74 18.54 6.62
N ARG A 263 10.50 18.61 6.12
CA ARG A 263 9.79 19.89 5.98
C ARG A 263 9.09 20.36 7.26
N PHE A 264 8.59 19.44 8.08
CA PHE A 264 7.75 19.80 9.24
C PHE A 264 8.35 19.34 10.56
N GLU A 265 8.77 18.08 10.67
CA GLU A 265 9.20 17.52 11.97
C GLU A 265 10.58 18.02 12.40
N VAL A 266 11.57 18.09 11.49
CA VAL A 266 12.91 18.62 11.81
C VAL A 266 12.88 20.10 12.20
N PRO A 267 12.23 21.01 11.44
CA PRO A 267 12.09 22.40 11.86
C PRO A 267 11.25 22.56 13.14
N GLY A 268 10.19 21.76 13.30
CA GLY A 268 9.36 21.80 14.50
C GLY A 268 10.13 21.45 15.78
N TYR A 269 11.11 20.55 15.69
CA TYR A 269 12.04 20.24 16.76
C TYR A 269 13.03 21.40 17.02
N GLN A 270 13.58 22.00 15.96
CA GLN A 270 14.53 23.13 16.09
C GLN A 270 13.87 24.39 16.68
N ASP A 271 12.63 24.68 16.30
CA ASP A 271 11.86 25.83 16.77
C ASP A 271 11.31 25.63 18.21
N GLY A 272 11.53 24.47 18.82
CA GLY A 272 11.03 24.14 20.16
C GLY A 272 9.51 23.94 20.26
N THR A 273 8.81 23.91 19.12
CA THR A 273 7.37 23.59 19.07
C THR A 273 7.09 22.17 19.54
N ILE A 274 8.06 21.27 19.33
CA ILE A 274 8.10 19.91 19.85
C ILE A 274 9.27 19.83 20.83
N SER A 275 8.98 19.60 22.10
CA SER A 275 10.00 19.45 23.15
C SER A 275 9.69 18.25 24.03
N GLN A 276 10.63 17.84 24.89
CA GLN A 276 10.39 16.75 25.84
C GLN A 276 9.16 17.02 26.74
N ASN A 277 8.88 18.30 27.02
CA ASN A 277 7.73 18.73 27.82
C ASN A 277 6.45 18.90 26.99
N ARG A 278 6.55 18.93 25.66
CA ARG A 278 5.43 19.03 24.70
C ARG A 278 5.66 18.06 23.55
N PRO A 279 5.35 16.76 23.74
CA PRO A 279 5.65 15.73 22.76
C PRO A 279 4.79 15.82 21.49
N ARG A 280 3.69 16.59 21.52
CA ARG A 280 2.82 16.84 20.37
C ARG A 280 2.43 18.31 20.28
N ALA A 281 2.46 18.87 19.08
CA ALA A 281 2.04 20.24 18.83
C ALA A 281 0.51 20.35 19.00
N VAL A 282 0.08 21.24 19.90
CA VAL A 282 -1.35 21.55 20.09
C VAL A 282 -1.76 22.54 18.98
N PRO A 283 -2.85 22.29 18.25
CA PRO A 283 -3.34 23.23 17.25
C PRO A 283 -3.55 24.61 17.86
N ILE A 284 -3.03 25.65 17.21
CA ILE A 284 -3.18 27.05 17.62
C ILE A 284 -4.63 27.46 17.35
N GLY A 285 -5.52 27.08 18.27
CA GLY A 285 -6.95 27.38 18.25
C GLY A 285 -7.60 27.39 19.64
N THR A 286 -6.87 26.98 20.69
CA THR A 286 -7.37 26.94 22.08
C THR A 286 -6.60 27.84 23.05
N SER A 287 -5.83 28.82 22.53
CA SER A 287 -5.18 29.82 23.38
C SER A 287 -5.71 31.21 23.05
N LEU A 288 -6.80 31.60 23.73
CA LEU A 288 -7.21 33.00 23.83
C LEU A 288 -8.05 33.22 25.09
N HIS A 289 -7.43 33.15 26.27
CA HIS A 289 -7.47 34.21 27.29
C HIS A 289 -6.82 33.75 28.60
N GLY A 290 -5.94 34.60 29.14
CA GLY A 290 -5.75 34.69 30.58
C GLY A 290 -4.49 34.05 31.18
N ALA A 291 -3.32 34.48 30.73
CA ALA A 291 -2.17 34.52 31.63
C ALA A 291 -2.36 35.70 32.61
N VAL A 292 -3.01 35.44 33.75
CA VAL A 292 -2.86 36.25 34.97
C VAL A 292 -2.76 35.25 36.12
N GLY A 293 -1.61 35.24 36.79
CA GLY A 293 -1.37 34.33 37.91
C GLY A 293 -2.28 34.63 39.11
N VAL A 294 -2.49 33.62 39.95
CA VAL A 294 -2.63 33.70 41.42
C VAL A 294 -2.67 32.27 42.00
N SER A 295 -1.75 32.03 42.93
CA SER A 295 -1.75 31.19 44.14
C SER A 295 -2.68 29.97 44.33
N SER A 296 -2.05 28.88 44.79
CA SER A 296 -2.52 27.76 45.61
C SER A 296 -3.98 27.71 46.08
N ARG A 297 -4.68 26.60 45.76
CA ARG A 297 -5.32 25.75 46.78
C ARG A 297 -5.71 24.37 46.22
N SER A 298 -5.46 23.36 47.04
CA SER A 298 -5.92 21.97 46.93
C SER A 298 -7.44 21.84 46.91
N HIS A 299 -8.00 20.98 46.06
CA HIS A 299 -9.09 20.05 46.39
C HIS A 299 -9.29 19.01 45.26
N THR A 300 -9.77 17.85 45.68
CA THR A 300 -9.88 16.55 45.01
C THR A 300 -11.15 16.33 44.18
N VAL A 301 -11.10 15.30 43.32
CA VAL A 301 -12.19 14.44 42.77
C VAL A 301 -12.73 14.77 41.37
N GLY A 302 -12.74 13.75 40.49
CA GLY A 302 -13.89 13.47 39.63
C GLY A 302 -13.63 13.25 38.14
N GLU A 303 -13.89 12.03 37.68
CA GLU A 303 -13.88 11.51 36.31
C GLU A 303 -14.59 12.37 35.23
N SER A 304 -14.02 12.39 34.02
CA SER A 304 -14.65 11.92 32.76
C SER A 304 -13.85 12.39 31.55
N VAL A 305 -13.14 11.47 30.90
CA VAL A 305 -12.47 11.72 29.61
C VAL A 305 -12.98 10.68 28.62
N GLY A 306 -13.72 11.15 27.62
CA GLY A 306 -14.05 10.35 26.46
C GLY A 306 -15.45 10.62 25.94
N THR A 307 -15.60 11.67 25.12
CA THR A 307 -16.57 11.82 24.02
C THR A 307 -16.65 13.28 23.59
N ASP A 308 -15.60 13.81 22.94
CA ASP A 308 -15.66 15.20 22.43
C ASP A 308 -15.06 15.38 21.02
N TRP A 309 -15.03 14.29 20.23
CA TRP A 309 -14.58 14.33 18.83
C TRP A 309 -15.73 14.54 17.82
N MET A 310 -16.99 14.38 18.23
CA MET A 310 -18.15 14.45 17.32
C MET A 310 -18.79 15.84 17.17
N ARG A 311 -18.40 16.84 17.98
CA ARG A 311 -19.04 18.18 17.96
C ARG A 311 -18.31 19.24 17.12
N SER A 312 -17.15 18.92 16.55
CA SER A 312 -16.31 19.89 15.81
C SER A 312 -16.55 19.91 14.28
N LEU A 313 -17.54 19.18 13.76
CA LEU A 313 -17.76 19.07 12.31
C LEU A 313 -18.82 20.03 11.72
N SER A 314 -19.45 20.91 12.49
CA SER A 314 -20.56 21.75 11.98
C SER A 314 -20.28 23.24 11.83
N HIS A 315 -19.17 23.80 12.31
CA HIS A 315 -18.91 25.24 12.13
C HIS A 315 -17.42 25.58 12.07
N SER A 316 -16.93 25.92 10.88
CA SER A 316 -16.00 27.05 10.70
C SER A 316 -15.69 27.27 9.23
N ALA A 317 -16.26 28.35 8.69
CA ALA A 317 -15.88 28.95 7.44
C ALA A 317 -14.40 29.39 7.48
N LEU A 318 -13.68 29.14 6.38
CA LEU A 318 -12.31 29.57 6.13
C LEU A 318 -12.14 31.10 6.33
N PRO A 319 -11.16 31.58 7.11
CA PRO A 319 -10.72 32.97 7.00
C PRO A 319 -9.78 33.12 5.79
N ARG A 320 -10.25 33.79 4.75
CA ARG A 320 -9.40 34.30 3.65
C ARG A 320 -8.58 35.49 4.18
N GLY A 321 -7.31 35.24 4.54
CA GLY A 321 -6.36 36.26 4.94
C GLY A 321 -5.33 36.59 3.84
N PRO A 322 -4.98 37.88 3.60
CA PRO A 322 -4.07 38.33 2.53
C PRO A 322 -2.58 37.98 2.73
N ALA A 323 -2.26 37.12 3.71
CA ALA A 323 -0.91 36.65 4.00
C ALA A 323 -0.54 35.36 3.23
N PHE A 324 -1.54 34.58 2.80
CA PHE A 324 -1.33 33.32 2.07
C PHE A 324 -0.85 33.56 0.62
N GLN A 325 -1.41 34.57 -0.07
CA GLN A 325 -1.01 34.93 -1.43
C GLN A 325 0.43 35.47 -1.53
N ARG A 326 0.91 36.14 -0.47
CA ARG A 326 2.27 36.72 -0.45
C ARG A 326 3.38 35.69 -0.25
N ARG A 327 3.07 34.50 0.28
CA ARG A 327 4.07 33.42 0.49
C ARG A 327 4.10 32.42 -0.67
N VAL A 328 3.04 32.31 -1.47
CA VAL A 328 3.02 31.54 -2.74
C VAL A 328 3.71 32.31 -3.88
N SER A 329 3.58 33.64 -3.93
CA SER A 329 4.17 34.47 -4.98
C SER A 329 5.69 34.68 -4.88
N ARG A 330 6.32 34.28 -3.76
CA ARG A 330 7.79 34.36 -3.60
C ARG A 330 8.53 33.08 -4.02
N THR A 331 7.80 32.01 -4.35
CA THR A 331 8.38 30.71 -4.75
C THR A 331 8.27 30.46 -6.25
N PHE A 332 7.43 31.23 -6.97
CA PHE A 332 7.34 31.21 -8.43
C PHE A 332 7.77 32.57 -8.98
N GLY A 333 8.94 32.63 -9.61
CA GLY A 333 9.34 33.77 -10.43
C GLY A 333 8.49 33.90 -11.70
N PRO A 334 8.52 35.03 -12.41
CA PRO A 334 7.73 35.22 -13.63
C PRO A 334 8.20 34.24 -14.71
N ILE A 335 7.24 33.63 -15.40
CA ILE A 335 7.44 32.76 -16.55
C ILE A 335 7.80 33.66 -17.74
N ASP A 336 8.94 33.36 -18.36
CA ASP A 336 9.42 34.03 -19.58
C ASP A 336 8.63 33.48 -20.79
N GLU A 337 7.63 34.23 -21.25
CA GLU A 337 6.71 33.83 -22.33
C GLU A 337 7.31 33.95 -23.75
N ASP A 338 8.57 34.36 -23.91
CA ASP A 338 9.18 34.59 -25.24
C ASP A 338 10.05 33.43 -25.77
N ARG A 339 10.04 32.24 -25.13
CA ARG A 339 10.79 31.06 -25.61
C ARG A 339 9.91 29.93 -26.18
N VAL A 340 8.65 30.22 -26.50
CA VAL A 340 7.71 29.28 -27.17
C VAL A 340 7.26 29.83 -28.53
N ARG A 341 8.22 30.24 -29.36
CA ARG A 341 8.00 30.39 -30.81
C ARG A 341 9.14 29.75 -31.57
N GLY A 342 8.84 28.58 -32.13
CA GLY A 342 9.74 27.87 -33.02
C GLY A 342 9.77 26.40 -32.64
N TYR A 343 8.73 25.66 -33.01
CA TYR A 343 8.85 24.45 -33.83
C TYR A 343 7.44 24.07 -34.29
N SER A 344 7.28 24.14 -35.60
CA SER A 344 6.09 23.85 -36.41
C SER A 344 5.64 22.39 -36.31
N GLU A 345 4.33 22.17 -36.26
CA GLU A 345 3.66 20.88 -36.53
C GLU A 345 4.02 20.33 -37.93
N PRO A 346 3.91 19.01 -38.11
CA PRO A 346 2.95 18.56 -39.10
C PRO A 346 2.08 17.36 -38.65
N ALA A 347 0.78 17.55 -38.90
CA ALA A 347 -0.18 16.64 -39.53
C ALA A 347 -0.28 15.15 -39.09
N SER A 348 -1.47 14.86 -38.56
CA SER A 348 -2.26 13.63 -38.60
C SER A 348 -1.92 12.55 -39.66
N SER A 349 -1.85 11.28 -39.22
CA SER A 349 -2.58 10.16 -39.83
C SER A 349 -2.47 8.86 -39.01
N THR A 350 -3.61 8.40 -38.48
CA THR A 350 -4.12 7.00 -38.48
C THR A 350 -3.12 5.84 -38.59
N VAL A 351 -2.85 5.12 -37.50
CA VAL A 351 -2.38 3.71 -37.49
C VAL A 351 -2.87 3.04 -36.18
N TRP A 352 -4.10 2.53 -36.16
CA TRP A 352 -4.63 1.65 -35.10
C TRP A 352 -5.62 0.62 -35.66
N ASP A 353 -5.37 0.16 -36.89
CA ASP A 353 -5.93 -1.08 -37.41
C ASP A 353 -4.72 -2.00 -37.66
N ASP A 354 -4.83 -3.26 -37.22
CA ASP A 354 -3.82 -4.33 -37.19
C ASP A 354 -2.92 -4.39 -35.95
N LEU A 355 -3.47 -4.93 -34.86
CA LEU A 355 -2.82 -5.93 -33.99
C LEU A 355 -3.83 -6.65 -33.08
#